data_AF-A0AA43UF48-F1
#
_entry.id   AF-A0AA43UF48-F1
#
_cell.length_a   1.000
_cell.length_b   1.000
_cell.length_c   1.000
_cell.angle_alpha   90.00
_cell.angle_beta   90.00
_cell.angle_gamma   90.00
#
_symmetry.space_group_name_H-M   'P 1'
#
loop_
_entity.id
_entity.type
_entity.pdbx_description
1 polymer ?
#
loop_
_entity_poly.entity_id
_entity_poly.type
_entity_poly.pdbx_seq_one_letter_code
_entity_poly.pdbx_strand_id
1 'polypeptide(L)'
;MFIPATPKEMKELGWDSLDIIIVSGDTYIDSSYNGAAIIGHWLMKHGFKVGMIAQPRIDSDEDIGRLGEPDLFWSVTAGCVDSMVANYTPTNKFRKDDDFTPGGVNDRRPDRACIAYTNLIKKYHKGKPIVLGGVEASLRRFVHYDFWSDKLRRSILLDSKADIITYGMAELSNLRLAQHMRNGLDWRDIRGICYMSNEIPDGFFEAPSYEDCIASNDSFIRAFKLFYRNNDPITAKGVAQGHGNRFLIQNSPSETLSSEQLDEIYEMDFENAVHPFYLKDGQVKAMETIRNSVTILRGCYGECNFCAIALMQGRTVTSRSEDSIIREVKRISSKKGFNGYINDVGGPTANMYGIECPKKLRSGACQNKRCLYPSPCKELPIDHSRYEVLLDKIRKMPGIKKVSIASGIRYDMIVADKVHGDDFLRHLCEHHISGQMKIAPEHVCDDVLRYMGKPGRNILLEFKRRFDRINDELGKDQFLTYYLIAAHPGCHERHMEELSSFCRNYLKTNPEQVQIFTPTPSTISTLMYHTRRNWENTNNIKAEHSMQMKQKQKDIVLNSPHQRR
;
A
#
# COMPACT_ATOMS: atom_id res chain seq x y z
N MET A 1 18.22 -2.39 17.32
CA MET A 1 18.27 -1.15 18.12
C MET A 1 17.31 -0.14 17.54
N PHE A 2 16.51 0.52 18.38
CA PHE A 2 15.68 1.65 17.95
C PHE A 2 16.50 2.78 17.29
N ILE A 3 15.92 3.42 16.27
CA ILE A 3 16.37 4.71 15.74
C ILE A 3 16.14 5.77 16.84
N PRO A 4 17.11 6.64 17.17
CA PRO A 4 16.95 7.60 18.27
C PRO A 4 15.76 8.53 18.03
N ALA A 5 14.92 8.68 19.05
CA ALA A 5 13.76 9.58 19.07
C ALA A 5 13.87 10.66 20.15
N THR A 6 14.96 10.65 20.94
CA THR A 6 15.23 11.59 22.02
C THR A 6 16.68 12.11 22.02
N PRO A 7 16.94 13.31 22.58
CA PRO A 7 18.30 13.84 22.74
C PRO A 7 19.19 12.96 23.63
N LYS A 8 18.59 12.26 24.59
CA LYS A 8 19.31 11.35 25.48
C LYS A 8 19.91 10.18 24.69
N GLU A 9 19.13 9.56 23.81
CA GLU A 9 19.59 8.48 22.94
C GLU A 9 20.68 8.97 21.97
N MET A 10 20.55 10.18 21.42
CA MET A 10 21.62 10.78 20.62
C MET A 10 22.93 10.93 21.40
N LYS A 11 22.85 11.40 22.65
CA LYS A 11 24.02 11.53 23.53
C LYS A 11 24.64 10.17 23.87
N GLU A 12 23.83 9.15 24.10
CA GLU A 12 24.29 7.77 24.33
C GLU A 12 25.02 7.18 23.10
N LEU A 13 24.63 7.59 21.89
CA LEU A 13 25.30 7.23 20.64
C LEU A 13 26.51 8.14 20.31
N GLY A 14 26.77 9.17 21.11
CA GLY A 14 27.83 10.15 20.85
C GLY A 14 27.56 11.03 19.63
N TRP A 15 26.29 11.30 19.32
CA TRP A 15 25.88 12.10 18.16
C TRP A 15 25.46 13.50 18.59
N ASP A 16 26.21 14.50 18.15
CA ASP A 16 25.88 15.92 18.37
C ASP A 16 24.86 16.46 17.36
N SER A 17 24.75 15.82 16.19
CA SER A 17 23.84 16.14 15.10
C SER A 17 23.36 14.87 14.38
N LEU A 18 22.27 15.00 13.62
CA LEU A 18 21.72 13.96 12.78
C LEU A 18 21.88 14.36 11.31
N ASP A 19 22.17 13.42 10.43
CA ASP A 19 22.16 13.67 8.99
C ASP A 19 20.72 13.90 8.49
N ILE A 20 19.79 13.08 8.98
CA ILE A 20 18.41 13.00 8.47
C ILE A 20 17.45 12.84 9.65
N ILE A 21 16.37 13.61 9.67
CA ILE A 21 15.28 13.46 10.64
C ILE A 21 14.03 13.04 9.89
N ILE A 22 13.46 11.89 10.27
CA ILE A 22 12.22 11.36 9.72
C ILE A 22 11.05 11.83 10.59
N VAL A 23 10.07 12.49 9.97
CA VAL A 23 8.81 12.91 10.57
C VAL A 23 7.67 12.03 10.06
N SER A 24 6.99 11.34 10.97
CA SER A 24 5.98 10.33 10.64
C SER A 24 4.58 10.71 11.15
N GLY A 25 3.55 10.43 10.35
CA GLY A 25 2.13 10.51 10.75
C GLY A 25 1.65 9.34 11.61
N ASP A 26 2.36 8.21 11.60
CA ASP A 26 2.17 7.13 12.57
C ASP A 26 3.11 7.34 13.76
N THR A 27 2.74 6.80 14.93
CA THR A 27 3.69 6.62 16.04
C THR A 27 4.91 5.81 15.61
N TYR A 28 6.03 5.94 16.32
CA TYR A 28 7.24 5.20 15.97
C TYR A 28 7.11 3.72 16.38
N ILE A 29 6.74 2.90 15.40
CA ILE A 29 6.77 1.45 15.45
C ILE A 29 8.03 0.98 14.72
N ASP A 30 8.97 0.40 15.46
CA ASP A 30 10.21 -0.11 14.88
C ASP A 30 10.00 -1.53 14.36
N SER A 31 9.46 -1.64 13.14
CA SER A 31 9.12 -2.91 12.51
C SER A 31 9.30 -2.81 11.00
N SER A 32 9.59 -3.95 10.38
CA SER A 32 9.65 -4.11 8.92
C SER A 32 8.31 -3.89 8.20
N TYR A 33 7.21 -3.71 8.93
CA TYR A 33 5.92 -3.26 8.40
C TYR A 33 5.80 -1.74 8.24
N ASN A 34 6.67 -0.98 8.90
CA ASN A 34 6.63 0.48 8.88
C ASN A 34 7.69 1.02 7.91
N GLY A 35 7.23 1.70 6.84
CA GLY A 35 8.13 2.25 5.83
C GLY A 35 9.11 3.29 6.36
N ALA A 36 8.72 4.09 7.36
CA ALA A 36 9.61 5.06 8.00
C ALA A 36 10.75 4.36 8.77
N ALA A 37 10.43 3.27 9.49
CA ALA A 37 11.43 2.44 10.16
C ALA A 37 12.37 1.77 9.15
N ILE A 38 11.85 1.20 8.06
CA ILE A 38 12.67 0.59 7.00
C ILE A 38 13.66 1.61 6.43
N ILE A 39 13.18 2.80 6.03
CA ILE A 39 14.05 3.83 5.43
C ILE A 39 15.09 4.30 6.44
N GLY A 40 14.72 4.52 7.71
CA GLY A 40 15.66 4.95 8.74
C GLY A 40 16.76 3.93 9.01
N HIS A 41 16.39 2.66 9.21
CA HIS A 41 17.37 1.57 9.38
C HIS A 41 18.24 1.38 8.15
N TRP A 42 17.66 1.47 6.95
CA TRP A 42 18.40 1.36 5.70
C TRP A 42 19.48 2.44 5.58
N LEU A 43 19.14 3.68 5.91
CA LEU A 43 20.10 4.79 5.94
C LEU A 43 21.15 4.62 7.05
N MET A 44 20.75 4.22 8.26
CA MET A 44 21.70 3.94 9.36
C MET A 44 22.70 2.85 9.01
N LYS A 45 22.24 1.77 8.39
CA LYS A 45 23.09 0.69 7.90
C LYS A 45 24.17 1.18 6.92
N HIS A 46 23.87 2.24 6.17
CA HIS A 46 24.79 2.86 5.21
C HIS A 46 25.56 4.06 5.78
N GLY A 47 25.64 4.17 7.12
CA GLY A 47 26.49 5.14 7.80
C GLY A 47 25.88 6.55 7.88
N PHE A 48 24.55 6.67 7.87
CA PHE A 48 23.86 7.94 8.15
C PHE A 48 23.35 7.97 9.60
N LYS A 49 23.46 9.13 10.25
CA LYS A 49 22.85 9.38 11.56
C LYS A 49 21.40 9.78 11.34
N VAL A 50 20.45 8.94 11.77
CA VAL A 50 19.02 9.17 11.53
C VAL A 50 18.29 9.30 12.86
N GLY A 51 17.33 10.24 12.94
CA GLY A 51 16.41 10.34 14.06
C GLY A 51 14.94 10.26 13.63
N MET A 52 14.06 9.97 14.58
CA MET A 52 12.62 9.79 14.35
C MET A 52 11.77 10.71 15.23
N ILE A 53 10.92 11.52 14.59
CA ILE A 53 9.89 12.33 15.25
C ILE A 53 8.53 11.85 14.73
N ALA A 54 7.80 11.13 15.57
CA ALA A 54 6.51 10.57 15.22
C ALA A 54 5.39 11.42 15.83
N GLN A 55 4.38 11.72 15.02
CA GLN A 55 3.16 12.43 15.44
C GLN A 55 3.42 13.73 16.21
N PRO A 56 4.31 14.63 15.72
CA PRO A 56 4.58 15.87 16.41
C PRO A 56 3.32 16.73 16.48
N ARG A 57 3.12 17.39 17.62
CA ARG A 57 2.10 18.44 17.74
C ARG A 57 2.36 19.54 16.72
N ILE A 58 1.30 19.98 16.05
CA ILE A 58 1.38 21.01 14.99
C ILE A 58 1.20 22.45 15.52
N ASP A 59 0.89 22.62 16.80
CA ASP A 59 0.63 23.89 17.44
C ASP A 59 1.83 24.47 18.22
N SER A 60 2.91 23.70 18.34
CA SER A 60 4.13 24.06 19.09
C SER A 60 5.40 23.60 18.36
N ASP A 61 6.56 24.09 18.77
CA ASP A 61 7.88 23.69 18.28
C ASP A 61 8.53 22.57 19.12
N GLU A 62 7.96 22.24 20.27
CA GLU A 62 8.54 21.30 21.26
C GLU A 62 8.87 19.93 20.64
N ASP A 63 7.92 19.32 19.93
CA ASP A 63 8.13 18.00 19.34
C ASP A 63 9.05 18.05 18.12
N ILE A 64 8.85 19.02 17.23
CA ILE A 64 9.58 19.09 15.96
C ILE A 64 11.03 19.54 16.16
N GLY A 65 11.30 20.39 17.14
CA GLY A 65 12.63 20.86 17.50
C GLY A 65 13.39 19.93 18.46
N ARG A 66 12.74 18.87 18.97
CA ARG A 66 13.31 17.99 20.00
C ARG A 66 14.69 17.43 19.65
N LEU A 67 14.95 17.12 18.38
CA LEU A 67 16.20 16.50 17.92
C LEU A 67 17.17 17.49 17.25
N GLY A 68 16.86 18.79 17.29
CA GLY A 68 17.59 19.80 16.53
C GLY A 68 17.26 19.75 15.03
N GLU A 69 18.21 20.20 14.21
CA GLU A 69 18.07 20.23 12.74
C GLU A 69 18.93 19.15 12.08
N PRO A 70 18.48 18.57 10.95
CA PRO A 70 19.28 17.62 10.19
C PRO A 70 20.38 18.33 9.40
N ASP A 71 21.53 17.69 9.27
CA ASP A 71 22.66 18.18 8.48
C ASP A 71 22.35 18.12 6.97
N LEU A 72 21.61 17.10 6.51
CA LEU A 72 21.27 16.90 5.11
C LEU A 72 19.84 17.34 4.78
N PHE A 73 18.82 16.64 5.30
CA PHE A 73 17.42 16.95 4.96
C PHE A 73 16.41 16.39 5.98
N TRP A 74 15.21 16.97 5.97
CA TRP A 74 14.03 16.43 6.64
C TRP A 74 13.33 15.43 5.72
N SER A 75 12.96 14.26 6.24
CA SER A 75 12.15 13.26 5.53
C SER A 75 10.76 13.21 6.14
N VAL A 76 9.70 13.41 5.37
CA VAL A 76 8.33 13.55 5.88
C VAL A 76 7.40 12.52 5.25
N THR A 77 6.64 11.80 6.07
CA THR A 77 5.63 10.84 5.61
C THR A 77 4.35 10.88 6.44
N ALA A 78 3.22 10.58 5.82
CA ALA A 78 1.93 10.43 6.51
C ALA A 78 1.79 9.11 7.30
N GLY A 79 2.78 8.22 7.18
CA GLY A 79 2.78 6.87 7.77
C GLY A 79 2.49 5.76 6.76
N CYS A 80 2.09 4.60 7.26
CA CYS A 80 1.72 3.40 6.52
C CYS A 80 0.45 3.59 5.67
N VAL A 81 -0.40 4.56 6.05
CA VAL A 81 -1.66 4.88 5.37
C VAL A 81 -1.74 6.36 5.01
N ASP A 82 -2.60 6.68 4.05
CA ASP A 82 -2.95 8.05 3.71
C ASP A 82 -3.64 8.75 4.89
N SER A 83 -3.24 9.98 5.23
CA SER A 83 -3.78 10.64 6.43
C SER A 83 -5.28 10.91 6.35
N MET A 84 -5.82 11.17 5.16
CA MET A 84 -7.25 11.40 5.01
C MET A 84 -8.05 10.10 5.12
N VAL A 85 -7.51 8.99 4.61
CA VAL A 85 -8.11 7.65 4.77
C VAL A 85 -8.05 7.20 6.24
N ALA A 86 -6.97 7.55 6.94
CA ALA A 86 -6.81 7.31 8.37
C ALA A 86 -7.79 8.14 9.22
N ASN A 87 -8.06 9.38 8.81
CA ASN A 87 -8.88 10.30 9.60
C ASN A 87 -10.38 10.19 9.31
N TYR A 88 -10.78 9.75 8.12
CA TYR A 88 -12.18 9.74 7.71
C TYR A 88 -12.66 8.40 7.17
N THR A 89 -13.95 8.18 7.35
CA THR A 89 -14.71 7.10 6.70
C THR A 89 -14.99 7.46 5.22
N PRO A 90 -15.35 6.49 4.37
CA PRO A 90 -15.74 6.75 2.98
C PRO A 90 -16.94 7.71 2.80
N THR A 91 -17.69 7.98 3.89
CA THR A 91 -18.85 8.88 3.93
C THR A 91 -18.53 10.21 4.62
N ASN A 92 -17.24 10.59 4.68
CA ASN A 92 -16.74 11.83 5.27
C ASN A 92 -17.00 12.01 6.78
N LYS A 93 -17.30 10.92 7.52
CA LYS A 93 -17.34 10.98 8.99
C LYS A 93 -15.93 10.84 9.55
N PHE A 94 -15.56 11.71 10.48
CA PHE A 94 -14.29 11.60 11.21
C PHE A 94 -14.27 10.30 12.04
N ARG A 95 -13.13 9.60 12.02
CA ARG A 95 -12.89 8.39 12.82
C ARG A 95 -12.40 8.81 14.20
N LYS A 96 -12.99 8.22 15.24
CA LYS A 96 -12.58 8.47 16.62
C LYS A 96 -11.30 7.72 17.00
N ASP A 97 -11.00 6.64 16.27
CA ASP A 97 -9.90 5.75 16.54
C ASP A 97 -8.85 5.78 15.40
N ASP A 98 -7.57 5.76 15.76
CA ASP A 98 -6.43 5.56 14.85
C ASP A 98 -5.56 4.43 15.39
N ASP A 99 -5.44 3.34 14.61
CA ASP A 99 -4.72 2.13 15.00
C ASP A 99 -3.20 2.37 15.21
N PHE A 100 -2.65 3.47 14.67
CA PHE A 100 -1.23 3.81 14.76
C PHE A 100 -0.93 4.95 15.75
N THR A 101 -1.89 5.34 16.58
CA THR A 101 -1.70 6.35 17.64
C THR A 101 -1.67 5.68 19.02
N PRO A 102 -0.76 6.05 19.94
CA PRO A 102 -0.76 5.52 21.30
C PRO A 102 -2.08 5.84 22.01
N GLY A 103 -2.69 4.83 22.62
CA GLY A 103 -4.02 4.96 23.24
C GLY A 103 -5.18 4.89 22.24
N GLY A 104 -4.88 4.83 20.93
CA GLY A 104 -5.86 4.61 19.87
C GLY A 104 -6.72 5.82 19.52
N VAL A 105 -6.59 6.96 20.20
CA VAL A 105 -7.41 8.16 19.94
C VAL A 105 -6.91 8.87 18.69
N ASN A 106 -7.80 9.19 17.76
CA ASN A 106 -7.45 9.93 16.55
C ASN A 106 -7.39 11.44 16.80
N ASP A 107 -6.33 11.91 17.44
CA ASP A 107 -6.10 13.34 17.75
C ASP A 107 -4.69 13.84 17.38
N ARG A 108 -3.80 12.95 16.90
CA ARG A 108 -2.40 13.29 16.61
C ARG A 108 -2.08 13.45 15.13
N ARG A 109 -2.65 12.62 14.25
CA ARG A 109 -2.34 12.65 12.81
C ARG A 109 -3.14 13.74 12.10
N PRO A 110 -2.53 14.83 11.63
CA PRO A 110 -3.27 15.89 10.98
C PRO A 110 -3.71 15.49 9.55
N ASP A 111 -4.79 16.12 9.09
CA ASP A 111 -5.23 16.01 7.71
C ASP A 111 -4.14 16.48 6.75
N ARG A 112 -3.84 15.66 5.74
CA ARG A 112 -2.76 15.89 4.77
C ARG A 112 -1.43 16.08 5.49
N ALA A 113 -1.08 15.09 6.31
CA ALA A 113 0.06 15.11 7.20
C ALA A 113 1.37 15.57 6.55
N CYS A 114 1.65 15.17 5.29
CA CYS A 114 2.83 15.63 4.59
C CYS A 114 2.86 17.17 4.43
N ILE A 115 1.71 17.80 4.13
CA ILE A 115 1.59 19.26 4.04
C ILE A 115 1.71 19.89 5.42
N ALA A 116 0.98 19.36 6.41
CA ALA A 116 0.96 19.90 7.76
C ALA A 116 2.36 19.91 8.40
N TYR A 117 3.09 18.78 8.32
CA TYR A 117 4.44 18.67 8.87
C TYR A 117 5.48 19.46 8.08
N THR A 118 5.34 19.56 6.75
CA THR A 118 6.22 20.45 5.97
C THR A 118 6.05 21.91 6.39
N ASN A 119 4.81 22.37 6.59
CA ASN A 119 4.54 23.72 7.09
C ASN A 119 5.07 23.93 8.51
N LEU A 120 4.93 22.92 9.38
CA LEU A 120 5.47 22.93 10.75
C LEU A 120 7.00 23.10 10.74
N ILE A 121 7.71 22.29 9.95
CA ILE A 121 9.16 22.38 9.79
C ILE A 121 9.53 23.78 9.30
N LYS A 122 8.92 24.28 8.23
CA LYS A 122 9.24 25.61 7.67
C LYS A 122 8.93 26.78 8.61
N LYS A 123 8.01 26.60 9.56
CA LYS A 123 7.67 27.60 10.57
C LYS A 123 8.82 27.80 11.56
N TYR A 124 9.45 26.71 12.01
CA TYR A 124 10.42 26.73 13.11
C TYR A 124 11.88 26.51 12.67
N HIS A 125 12.09 25.83 11.54
CA HIS A 125 13.40 25.51 10.97
C HIS A 125 13.50 26.01 9.53
N LYS A 126 14.65 26.57 9.15
CA LYS A 126 14.85 27.17 7.82
C LYS A 126 16.11 26.62 7.16
N GLY A 127 16.06 26.46 5.84
CA GLY A 127 17.24 26.26 5.00
C GLY A 127 17.56 24.81 4.62
N LYS A 128 17.08 23.81 5.37
CA LYS A 128 17.28 22.39 5.01
C LYS A 128 16.19 21.90 4.05
N PRO A 129 16.55 21.13 2.99
CA PRO A 129 15.58 20.52 2.11
C PRO A 129 14.57 19.63 2.84
N ILE A 130 13.35 19.55 2.31
CA ILE A 130 12.28 18.67 2.79
C ILE A 130 11.94 17.66 1.71
N VAL A 131 12.09 16.38 2.03
CA VAL A 131 11.84 15.22 1.16
C VAL A 131 10.56 14.53 1.62
N LEU A 132 9.55 14.45 0.76
CA LEU A 132 8.32 13.73 1.03
C LEU A 132 8.43 12.27 0.62
N GLY A 133 7.80 11.37 1.37
CA GLY A 133 7.78 9.94 1.07
C GLY A 133 6.50 9.24 1.53
N GLY A 134 6.37 7.96 1.14
CA GLY A 134 5.24 7.11 1.50
C GLY A 134 4.02 7.27 0.59
N VAL A 135 2.91 6.64 1.01
CA VAL A 135 1.70 6.49 0.18
C VAL A 135 1.07 7.83 -0.18
N GLU A 136 0.91 8.73 0.80
CA GLU A 136 0.25 10.02 0.60
C GLU A 136 0.97 10.90 -0.44
N ALA A 137 2.29 11.02 -0.34
CA ALA A 137 3.11 11.82 -1.25
C ALA A 137 3.18 11.17 -2.64
N SER A 138 3.42 9.86 -2.69
CA SER A 138 3.50 9.11 -3.94
C SER A 138 2.21 9.26 -4.75
N LEU A 139 1.04 9.07 -4.14
CA LEU A 139 -0.24 9.13 -4.85
C LEU A 139 -0.67 10.55 -5.27
N ARG A 140 0.01 11.59 -4.79
CA ARG A 140 -0.29 13.01 -5.09
C ARG A 140 0.83 13.72 -5.84
N ARG A 141 1.76 12.96 -6.44
CA ARG A 141 2.92 13.54 -7.13
C ARG A 141 2.55 14.31 -8.40
N PHE A 142 1.55 13.88 -9.17
CA PHE A 142 0.98 14.61 -10.33
C PHE A 142 -0.34 15.31 -9.96
N VAL A 143 -0.91 16.04 -10.92
CA VAL A 143 -2.31 16.46 -10.88
C VAL A 143 -3.20 15.26 -10.58
N HIS A 144 -4.04 15.40 -9.55
CA HIS A 144 -4.89 14.33 -9.06
C HIS A 144 -6.23 14.88 -8.59
N TYR A 145 -7.26 14.05 -8.63
CA TYR A 145 -8.52 14.35 -7.99
C TYR A 145 -8.41 14.07 -6.49
N ASP A 146 -8.72 15.09 -5.68
CA ASP A 146 -8.80 15.00 -4.23
C ASP A 146 -10.26 14.92 -3.81
N PHE A 147 -10.71 13.71 -3.46
CA PHE A 147 -12.08 13.42 -3.05
C PHE A 147 -12.57 14.33 -1.92
N TRP A 148 -11.69 14.64 -0.98
CA TRP A 148 -12.02 15.40 0.24
C TRP A 148 -12.32 16.88 -0.03
N SER A 149 -11.70 17.47 -1.05
CA SER A 149 -11.97 18.86 -1.46
C SER A 149 -12.74 18.96 -2.78
N ASP A 150 -13.20 17.82 -3.31
CA ASP A 150 -13.93 17.67 -4.57
C ASP A 150 -13.36 18.48 -5.74
N LYS A 151 -12.03 18.43 -5.92
CA LYS A 151 -11.34 19.18 -6.98
C LYS A 151 -10.09 18.49 -7.47
N LEU A 152 -9.65 18.89 -8.67
CA LEU A 152 -8.30 18.61 -9.13
C LEU A 152 -7.30 19.50 -8.39
N ARG A 153 -6.30 18.88 -7.79
CA ARG A 153 -5.18 19.56 -7.10
C ARG A 153 -3.91 19.46 -7.92
N ARG A 154 -3.00 20.40 -7.68
CA ARG A 154 -1.63 20.36 -8.21
C ARG A 154 -0.83 19.24 -7.54
N SER A 155 0.42 19.04 -7.96
CA SER A 155 1.37 18.20 -7.23
C SER A 155 1.45 18.60 -5.75
N ILE A 156 1.56 17.62 -4.86
CA ILE A 156 1.77 17.88 -3.43
C ILE A 156 3.05 18.67 -3.15
N LEU A 157 4.05 18.68 -4.05
CA LEU A 157 5.22 19.56 -3.92
C LEU A 157 4.85 21.03 -3.91
N LEU A 158 3.90 21.44 -4.75
CA LEU A 158 3.45 22.84 -4.80
C LEU A 158 2.58 23.19 -3.58
N ASP A 159 1.74 22.26 -3.15
CA ASP A 159 0.83 22.47 -2.03
C ASP A 159 1.56 22.51 -0.67
N SER A 160 2.60 21.68 -0.51
CA SER A 160 3.45 21.64 0.71
C SER A 160 4.63 22.61 0.66
N LYS A 161 5.05 23.01 -0.55
CA LYS A 161 6.33 23.67 -0.82
C LYS A 161 7.55 22.82 -0.44
N ALA A 162 7.42 21.50 -0.29
CA ALA A 162 8.57 20.61 -0.14
C ALA A 162 9.44 20.63 -1.41
N ASP A 163 10.66 20.11 -1.31
CA ASP A 163 11.66 20.20 -2.37
C ASP A 163 11.65 18.97 -3.28
N ILE A 164 11.47 17.78 -2.69
CA ILE A 164 11.61 16.49 -3.36
C ILE A 164 10.50 15.53 -2.90
N ILE A 165 10.01 14.67 -3.80
CA ILE A 165 9.28 13.45 -3.45
C ILE A 165 10.18 12.26 -3.75
N THR A 166 10.32 11.31 -2.83
CA THR A 166 10.77 9.94 -3.16
C THR A 166 9.53 9.05 -3.22
N TYR A 167 9.25 8.41 -4.36
CA TYR A 167 7.98 7.73 -4.61
C TYR A 167 8.11 6.22 -4.78
N GLY A 168 7.05 5.50 -4.43
CA GLY A 168 7.02 4.03 -4.46
C GLY A 168 7.84 3.41 -3.33
N MET A 169 8.52 2.29 -3.61
CA MET A 169 9.51 1.70 -2.70
C MET A 169 10.85 2.42 -2.92
N ALA A 170 11.24 3.24 -1.93
CA ALA A 170 12.21 4.29 -2.12
C ALA A 170 13.52 4.08 -1.35
N GLU A 171 13.86 2.85 -0.95
CA GLU A 171 15.10 2.54 -0.23
C GLU A 171 16.34 2.97 -1.03
N LEU A 172 16.42 2.59 -2.31
CA LEU A 172 17.55 2.97 -3.18
C LEU A 172 17.55 4.47 -3.48
N SER A 173 16.38 5.06 -3.74
CA SER A 173 16.25 6.50 -4.02
C SER A 173 16.69 7.34 -2.83
N ASN A 174 16.26 7.01 -1.61
CA ASN A 174 16.65 7.74 -0.39
C ASN A 174 18.14 7.59 -0.10
N LEU A 175 18.71 6.38 -0.26
CA LEU A 175 20.14 6.17 -0.07
C LEU A 175 20.98 6.99 -1.05
N ARG A 176 20.65 6.91 -2.34
CA ARG A 176 21.35 7.69 -3.39
C ARG A 176 21.20 9.18 -3.14
N LEU A 177 20.01 9.65 -2.75
CA LEU A 177 19.76 11.06 -2.46
C LEU A 177 20.62 11.55 -1.29
N ALA A 178 20.66 10.79 -0.21
CA ALA A 178 21.48 11.10 0.96
C ALA A 178 22.98 11.11 0.62
N GLN A 179 23.45 10.15 -0.19
CA GLN A 179 24.84 10.10 -0.66
C GLN A 179 25.20 11.32 -1.53
N HIS A 180 24.33 11.70 -2.47
CA HIS A 180 24.58 12.87 -3.32
C HIS A 180 24.62 14.16 -2.48
N MET A 181 23.65 14.35 -1.58
CA MET A 181 23.61 15.53 -0.71
C MET A 181 24.82 15.60 0.23
N ARG A 182 25.23 14.48 0.84
CA ARG A 182 26.44 14.43 1.70
C ARG A 182 27.71 14.80 0.94
N ASN A 183 27.79 14.40 -0.34
CA ASN A 183 28.98 14.63 -1.17
C ASN A 183 28.90 15.94 -1.99
N GLY A 184 27.85 16.75 -1.82
CA GLY A 184 27.66 17.98 -2.60
C GLY A 184 27.42 17.74 -4.10
N LEU A 185 26.92 16.56 -4.48
CA LEU A 185 26.63 16.18 -5.87
C LEU A 185 25.19 16.56 -6.25
N ASP A 186 24.97 16.77 -7.55
CA ASP A 186 23.63 16.98 -8.08
C ASP A 186 22.80 15.69 -7.97
N TRP A 187 21.62 15.78 -7.37
CA TRP A 187 20.74 14.65 -7.12
C TRP A 187 19.59 14.55 -8.15
N ARG A 188 19.49 15.51 -9.08
CA ARG A 188 18.33 15.66 -9.97
C ARG A 188 18.17 14.54 -11.00
N ASP A 189 19.14 13.66 -11.19
CA ASP A 189 19.07 12.50 -12.10
C ASP A 189 18.70 11.19 -11.36
N ILE A 190 18.60 11.22 -10.02
CA ILE A 190 18.31 10.03 -9.23
C ILE A 190 16.94 9.45 -9.58
N ARG A 191 16.89 8.15 -9.80
CA ARG A 191 15.65 7.42 -10.10
C ARG A 191 14.70 7.41 -8.89
N GLY A 192 13.40 7.44 -9.15
CA GLY A 192 12.36 7.35 -8.12
C GLY A 192 12.11 8.65 -7.36
N ILE A 193 12.51 9.80 -7.91
CA ILE A 193 12.25 11.12 -7.32
C ILE A 193 11.36 12.01 -8.20
N CYS A 194 10.74 12.99 -7.57
CA CYS A 194 10.15 14.14 -8.23
C CYS A 194 10.66 15.45 -7.64
N TYR A 195 10.80 16.48 -8.47
CA TYR A 195 11.20 17.84 -8.06
C TYR A 195 10.63 18.89 -9.01
N MET A 196 10.65 20.17 -8.61
CA MET A 196 10.19 21.27 -9.45
C MET A 196 11.35 21.91 -10.23
N SER A 197 11.20 22.02 -11.55
CA SER A 197 12.19 22.61 -12.48
C SER A 197 11.58 23.77 -13.27
N ASN A 198 12.43 24.63 -13.84
CA ASN A 198 12.01 25.63 -14.84
C ASN A 198 12.13 25.09 -16.27
N GLU A 199 12.83 23.98 -16.45
CA GLU A 199 13.13 23.35 -17.74
C GLU A 199 12.76 21.87 -17.71
N ILE A 200 12.37 21.35 -18.87
CA ILE A 200 12.11 19.93 -19.09
C ILE A 200 13.43 19.27 -19.52
N PRO A 201 13.95 18.26 -18.81
CA PRO A 201 15.14 17.55 -19.25
C PRO A 201 14.93 16.80 -20.58
N ASP A 202 15.98 16.66 -21.37
CA ASP A 202 15.92 16.00 -22.68
C ASP A 202 15.39 14.57 -22.61
N GLY A 203 14.51 14.22 -23.55
CA GLY A 203 13.93 12.88 -23.67
C GLY A 203 12.81 12.55 -22.69
N PHE A 204 12.38 13.50 -21.85
CA PHE A 204 11.23 13.35 -20.95
C PHE A 204 9.92 13.49 -21.73
N PHE A 205 8.90 12.73 -21.32
CA PHE A 205 7.55 12.91 -21.84
C PHE A 205 6.88 14.12 -21.18
N GLU A 206 6.13 14.90 -21.95
CA GLU A 206 5.33 15.99 -21.41
C GLU A 206 3.86 15.56 -21.23
N ALA A 207 3.38 15.61 -20.00
CA ALA A 207 1.98 15.43 -19.66
C ALA A 207 1.22 16.75 -19.80
N PRO A 208 -0.09 16.72 -20.15
CA PRO A 208 -0.94 17.90 -20.07
C PRO A 208 -0.77 18.63 -18.73
N SER A 209 -0.68 19.96 -18.80
CA SER A 209 -0.45 20.82 -17.64
C SER A 209 -1.61 20.75 -16.64
N TYR A 210 -1.41 21.26 -15.42
CA TYR A 210 -2.51 21.44 -14.48
C TYR A 210 -3.62 22.31 -15.06
N GLU A 211 -3.24 23.40 -15.73
CA GLU A 211 -4.15 24.32 -16.39
C GLU A 211 -4.98 23.62 -17.49
N ASP A 212 -4.38 22.72 -18.27
CA ASP A 212 -5.12 21.89 -19.24
C ASP A 212 -6.06 20.89 -18.56
N CYS A 213 -5.60 20.27 -17.46
CA CYS A 213 -6.36 19.26 -16.73
C CYS A 213 -7.63 19.85 -16.09
N ILE A 214 -7.56 21.07 -15.55
CA ILE A 214 -8.75 21.76 -15.00
C ILE A 214 -9.69 22.25 -16.10
N ALA A 215 -9.16 22.57 -17.29
CA ALA A 215 -9.96 23.01 -18.42
C ALA A 215 -10.69 21.87 -19.13
N SER A 216 -10.18 20.63 -19.07
CA SER A 216 -10.77 19.49 -19.77
C SER A 216 -10.53 18.14 -19.09
N ASN A 217 -11.62 17.40 -18.87
CA ASN A 217 -11.55 15.99 -18.45
C ASN A 217 -10.75 15.12 -19.42
N ASP A 218 -10.79 15.40 -20.72
CA ASP A 218 -10.00 14.64 -21.69
C ASP A 218 -8.49 14.90 -21.50
N SER A 219 -8.09 16.13 -21.20
CA SER A 219 -6.71 16.46 -20.85
C SER A 219 -6.28 15.77 -19.56
N PHE A 220 -7.14 15.77 -18.52
CA PHE A 220 -6.86 15.05 -17.28
C PHE A 220 -6.72 13.53 -17.50
N ILE A 221 -7.59 12.93 -18.31
CA ILE A 221 -7.52 11.50 -18.67
C ILE A 221 -6.22 11.20 -19.42
N ARG A 222 -5.80 12.06 -20.36
CA ARG A 222 -4.53 11.89 -21.09
C ARG A 222 -3.33 11.98 -20.14
N ALA A 223 -3.30 12.97 -19.25
CA ALA A 223 -2.25 13.11 -18.24
C ALA A 223 -2.18 11.87 -17.33
N PHE A 224 -3.33 11.43 -16.81
CA PHE A 224 -3.40 10.23 -15.97
C PHE A 224 -2.92 8.98 -16.71
N LYS A 225 -3.32 8.78 -17.97
CA LYS A 225 -2.93 7.59 -18.76
C LYS A 225 -1.43 7.56 -19.01
N LEU A 226 -0.82 8.70 -19.35
CA LEU A 226 0.63 8.81 -19.51
C LEU A 226 1.33 8.47 -18.19
N PHE A 227 0.93 9.13 -17.10
CA PHE A 227 1.41 8.87 -15.76
C PHE A 227 1.32 7.39 -15.39
N TYR A 228 0.13 6.80 -15.44
CA TYR A 228 -0.14 5.46 -14.93
C TYR A 228 0.61 4.38 -15.71
N ARG A 229 0.68 4.50 -17.04
CA ARG A 229 1.39 3.55 -17.92
C ARG A 229 2.91 3.65 -17.78
N ASN A 230 3.44 4.77 -17.29
CA ASN A 230 4.87 5.04 -17.19
C ASN A 230 5.38 4.86 -15.74
N ASN A 231 5.14 3.68 -15.15
CA ASN A 231 5.59 3.31 -13.79
C ASN A 231 6.43 2.01 -13.74
N ASP A 232 6.75 1.40 -14.87
CA ASP A 232 7.58 0.21 -14.92
C ASP A 232 9.08 0.60 -14.90
N PRO A 233 9.90 0.12 -13.95
CA PRO A 233 11.30 0.55 -13.84
C PRO A 233 12.16 0.30 -15.08
N ILE A 234 11.85 -0.71 -15.89
CA ILE A 234 12.65 -1.08 -17.07
C ILE A 234 12.28 -0.19 -18.27
N THR A 235 10.99 0.05 -18.48
CA THR A 235 10.49 0.71 -19.70
C THR A 235 10.10 2.18 -19.53
N ALA A 236 9.91 2.65 -18.30
CA ALA A 236 9.48 4.02 -18.05
C ALA A 236 10.60 5.03 -18.29
N LYS A 237 10.22 6.18 -18.86
CA LYS A 237 11.07 7.36 -19.02
C LYS A 237 10.71 8.45 -18.02
N GLY A 238 11.48 9.52 -17.97
CA GLY A 238 11.09 10.71 -17.20
C GLY A 238 9.81 11.35 -17.74
N VAL A 239 9.04 12.00 -16.86
CA VAL A 239 7.80 12.73 -17.21
C VAL A 239 7.84 14.12 -16.60
N ALA A 240 7.51 15.13 -17.40
CA ALA A 240 7.29 16.50 -16.96
C ALA A 240 5.79 16.85 -16.99
N GLN A 241 5.31 17.65 -16.04
CA GLN A 241 3.97 18.22 -16.05
C GLN A 241 4.03 19.71 -15.72
N GLY A 242 3.46 20.54 -16.61
CA GLY A 242 3.38 21.98 -16.41
C GLY A 242 2.48 22.37 -15.24
N HIS A 243 2.93 23.32 -14.44
CA HIS A 243 2.22 23.96 -13.35
C HIS A 243 2.52 25.46 -13.35
N GLY A 244 1.76 26.24 -14.10
CA GLY A 244 2.07 27.66 -14.32
C GLY A 244 3.39 27.82 -15.07
N ASN A 245 4.38 28.50 -14.46
CA ASN A 245 5.69 28.76 -15.06
C ASN A 245 6.78 27.75 -14.69
N ARG A 246 6.42 26.62 -14.05
CA ARG A 246 7.35 25.57 -13.61
C ARG A 246 6.84 24.21 -14.03
N PHE A 247 7.74 23.24 -14.08
CA PHE A 247 7.45 21.85 -14.39
C PHE A 247 7.69 20.98 -13.16
N LEU A 248 6.73 20.13 -12.84
CA LEU A 248 7.00 18.95 -12.03
C LEU A 248 7.78 17.98 -12.90
N ILE A 249 8.96 17.57 -12.45
CA ILE A 249 9.77 16.53 -13.08
C ILE A 249 9.62 15.25 -12.24
N GLN A 250 9.27 14.14 -12.88
CA GLN A 250 9.34 12.78 -12.34
C GLN A 250 10.43 12.01 -13.09
N ASN A 251 11.48 11.60 -12.40
CA ASN A 251 12.48 10.70 -12.96
C ASN A 251 11.92 9.28 -13.09
N SER A 252 12.56 8.42 -13.89
CA SER A 252 12.12 7.01 -14.00
C SER A 252 12.06 6.33 -12.61
N PRO A 253 11.14 5.39 -12.37
CA PRO A 253 11.00 4.71 -11.08
C PRO A 253 12.27 4.05 -10.60
N SER A 254 12.45 3.94 -9.28
CA SER A 254 13.53 3.13 -8.71
C SER A 254 13.47 1.70 -9.25
N GLU A 255 14.64 1.09 -9.37
CA GLU A 255 14.79 -0.31 -9.74
C GLU A 255 14.04 -1.21 -8.77
N THR A 256 13.53 -2.34 -9.28
CA THR A 256 12.95 -3.37 -8.41
C THR A 256 14.10 -4.02 -7.64
N LEU A 257 13.98 -4.09 -6.32
CA LEU A 257 14.97 -4.75 -5.47
C LEU A 257 15.10 -6.24 -5.84
N SER A 258 16.31 -6.78 -5.77
CA SER A 258 16.54 -8.23 -5.90
C SER A 258 16.07 -8.98 -4.65
N SER A 259 15.97 -10.32 -4.73
CA SER A 259 15.67 -11.15 -3.55
C SER A 259 16.68 -10.93 -2.43
N GLU A 260 17.96 -10.81 -2.77
CA GLU A 260 19.05 -10.59 -1.81
C GLU A 260 18.92 -9.23 -1.13
N GLN A 261 18.57 -8.18 -1.88
CA GLN A 261 18.33 -6.86 -1.31
C GLN A 261 17.09 -6.83 -0.42
N LEU A 262 16.03 -7.57 -0.78
CA LEU A 262 14.87 -7.72 0.11
C LEU A 262 15.27 -8.43 1.40
N ASP A 263 16.00 -9.54 1.30
CA ASP A 263 16.48 -10.27 2.48
C ASP A 263 17.32 -9.35 3.38
N GLU A 264 18.21 -8.57 2.77
CA GLU A 264 19.04 -7.58 3.46
C GLU A 264 18.19 -6.57 4.26
N ILE A 265 17.12 -6.05 3.65
CA ILE A 265 16.21 -5.08 4.27
C ILE A 265 15.42 -5.72 5.42
N TYR A 266 14.83 -6.89 5.20
CA TYR A 266 14.00 -7.54 6.23
C TYR A 266 14.82 -8.23 7.34
N GLU A 267 16.13 -8.36 7.16
CA GLU A 267 17.07 -8.85 8.19
C GLU A 267 17.74 -7.74 9.01
N MET A 268 17.42 -6.47 8.77
CA MET A 268 17.88 -5.37 9.65
C MET A 268 17.36 -5.55 11.09
N ASP A 269 18.06 -4.93 12.04
CA ASP A 269 17.86 -5.14 13.48
C ASP A 269 16.66 -4.35 14.05
N PHE A 270 15.46 -4.71 13.59
CA PHE A 270 14.21 -4.15 14.09
C PHE A 270 13.84 -4.72 15.47
N GLU A 271 13.48 -3.84 16.39
CA GLU A 271 13.00 -4.22 17.73
C GLU A 271 11.68 -4.98 17.66
N ASN A 272 10.87 -4.70 16.64
CA ASN A 272 9.50 -5.17 16.46
C ASN A 272 8.59 -4.74 17.62
N ALA A 273 8.73 -3.48 18.02
CA ALA A 273 8.03 -2.88 19.15
C ALA A 273 7.76 -1.38 18.91
N VAL A 274 6.83 -0.83 19.69
CA VAL A 274 6.63 0.62 19.77
C VAL A 274 7.77 1.21 20.58
N HIS A 275 8.35 2.31 20.11
CA HIS A 275 9.42 2.98 20.82
C HIS A 275 8.98 3.47 22.21
N PRO A 276 9.77 3.26 23.28
CA PRO A 276 9.37 3.58 24.66
C PRO A 276 8.91 5.03 24.88
N PHE A 277 9.51 5.98 24.16
CA PHE A 277 9.11 7.39 24.20
C PHE A 277 7.63 7.62 23.90
N TYR A 278 7.03 6.85 22.98
CA TYR A 278 5.61 6.97 22.61
C TYR A 278 4.73 5.92 23.30
N LEU A 279 5.28 4.74 23.62
CA LEU A 279 4.53 3.66 24.29
C LEU A 279 3.97 4.09 25.65
N LYS A 280 4.65 5.03 26.34
CA LYS A 280 4.18 5.59 27.63
C LYS A 280 2.80 6.25 27.54
N ASP A 281 2.40 6.70 26.35
CA ASP A 281 1.13 7.40 26.11
C ASP A 281 -0.03 6.42 25.81
N GLY A 282 0.25 5.12 25.65
CA GLY A 282 -0.76 4.07 25.54
C GLY A 282 -0.38 2.93 24.61
N GLN A 283 -1.19 1.88 24.61
CA GLN A 283 -1.03 0.75 23.68
C GLN A 283 -1.35 1.19 22.24
N VAL A 284 -0.65 0.59 21.27
CA VAL A 284 -0.82 0.88 19.84
C VAL A 284 -1.46 -0.34 19.18
N LYS A 285 -2.71 -0.18 18.71
CA LYS A 285 -3.54 -1.28 18.22
C LYS A 285 -2.97 -1.95 16.97
N ALA A 286 -2.25 -1.23 16.12
CA ALA A 286 -1.54 -1.81 14.98
C ALA A 286 -0.59 -2.95 15.36
N MET A 287 -0.03 -2.94 16.59
CA MET A 287 0.82 -4.04 17.09
C MET A 287 0.08 -5.36 17.25
N GLU A 288 -1.25 -5.37 17.36
CA GLU A 288 -2.03 -6.62 17.46
C GLU A 288 -2.00 -7.41 16.15
N THR A 289 -1.89 -6.73 15.01
CA THR A 289 -1.93 -7.35 13.67
C THR A 289 -0.54 -7.60 13.09
N ILE A 290 0.41 -6.69 13.33
CA ILE A 290 1.75 -6.78 12.72
C ILE A 290 2.76 -7.59 13.56
N ARG A 291 2.49 -7.78 14.86
CA ARG A 291 3.40 -8.55 15.72
C ARG A 291 3.45 -10.00 15.24
N ASN A 292 4.64 -10.58 15.21
CA ASN A 292 4.89 -11.95 14.74
C ASN A 292 4.36 -12.22 13.31
N SER A 293 4.28 -11.18 12.49
CA SER A 293 3.93 -11.30 11.08
C SER A 293 5.21 -11.20 10.24
N VAL A 294 5.28 -11.93 9.13
CA VAL A 294 6.48 -12.02 8.28
C VAL A 294 6.10 -11.68 6.85
N THR A 295 6.71 -10.63 6.31
CA THR A 295 6.53 -10.24 4.91
C THR A 295 7.44 -11.05 4.00
N ILE A 296 6.90 -11.81 3.05
CA ILE A 296 7.65 -12.75 2.19
C ILE A 296 7.88 -12.23 0.76
N LEU A 297 7.17 -11.19 0.34
CA LEU A 297 7.28 -10.62 -1.02
C LEU A 297 6.88 -9.15 -1.07
N ARG A 298 7.26 -8.48 -2.16
CA ARG A 298 6.75 -7.15 -2.55
C ARG A 298 6.26 -7.18 -4.00
N GLY A 299 5.35 -6.27 -4.31
CA GLY A 299 4.73 -6.14 -5.63
C GLY A 299 3.37 -6.83 -5.72
N CYS A 300 2.59 -6.50 -6.76
CA CYS A 300 1.32 -7.17 -7.02
C CYS A 300 0.93 -7.03 -8.49
N TYR A 301 0.81 -8.17 -9.19
CA TYR A 301 0.33 -8.20 -10.58
C TYR A 301 -1.21 -8.18 -10.70
N GLY A 302 -1.92 -8.09 -9.57
CA GLY A 302 -3.36 -7.98 -9.53
C GLY A 302 -3.91 -6.72 -10.20
N GLU A 303 -3.19 -5.60 -10.09
CA GLU A 303 -3.47 -4.34 -10.80
C GLU A 303 -4.96 -3.94 -10.81
N CYS A 304 -5.63 -4.13 -9.66
CA CYS A 304 -7.04 -3.79 -9.52
C CYS A 304 -7.20 -2.27 -9.62
N ASN A 305 -8.21 -1.80 -10.36
CA ASN A 305 -8.34 -0.39 -10.73
C ASN A 305 -8.54 0.55 -9.54
N PHE A 306 -8.93 0.05 -8.38
CA PHE A 306 -9.15 0.80 -7.14
C PHE A 306 -7.98 0.68 -6.15
N CYS A 307 -6.94 -0.09 -6.48
CA CYS A 307 -5.84 -0.42 -5.59
C CYS A 307 -4.57 0.35 -5.95
N ALA A 308 -3.85 0.83 -4.93
CA ALA A 308 -2.59 1.57 -5.09
C ALA A 308 -1.34 0.67 -5.08
N ILE A 309 -1.44 -0.62 -4.74
CA ILE A 309 -0.27 -1.49 -4.52
C ILE A 309 0.62 -1.56 -5.77
N ALA A 310 0.03 -1.74 -6.95
CA ALA A 310 0.81 -1.82 -8.20
C ALA A 310 1.53 -0.51 -8.53
N LEU A 311 1.00 0.63 -8.09
CA LEU A 311 1.61 1.95 -8.25
C LEU A 311 2.71 2.22 -7.22
N MET A 312 2.58 1.65 -6.01
CA MET A 312 3.53 1.83 -4.91
C MET A 312 4.69 0.82 -4.96
N GLN A 313 4.37 -0.46 -5.13
CA GLN A 313 5.31 -1.58 -5.08
C GLN A 313 5.67 -2.13 -6.47
N GLY A 314 4.99 -1.66 -7.52
CA GLY A 314 5.19 -2.16 -8.87
C GLY A 314 4.36 -3.40 -9.21
N ARG A 315 4.34 -3.72 -10.51
CA ARG A 315 3.68 -4.90 -11.07
C ARG A 315 4.58 -6.14 -11.05
N THR A 316 5.85 -5.98 -10.69
CA THR A 316 6.84 -7.06 -10.55
C THR A 316 6.83 -7.55 -9.11
N VAL A 317 6.59 -8.85 -8.93
CA VAL A 317 6.61 -9.52 -7.65
C VAL A 317 8.00 -10.06 -7.42
N THR A 318 8.64 -9.61 -6.34
CA THR A 318 9.92 -10.13 -5.88
C THR A 318 9.71 -10.83 -4.56
N SER A 319 10.10 -12.11 -4.51
CA SER A 319 10.02 -12.93 -3.31
C SER A 319 11.35 -12.90 -2.58
N ARG A 320 11.31 -12.82 -1.26
CA ARG A 320 12.46 -13.08 -0.38
C ARG A 320 12.93 -14.51 -0.52
N SER A 321 14.18 -14.78 -0.13
CA SER A 321 14.64 -16.16 -0.06
C SER A 321 13.93 -16.90 1.09
N GLU A 322 13.74 -18.20 0.89
CA GLU A 322 13.20 -19.07 1.93
C GLU A 322 14.09 -19.03 3.18
N ASP A 323 15.41 -19.05 3.01
CA ASP A 323 16.36 -19.02 4.11
C ASP A 323 16.24 -17.76 4.97
N SER A 324 16.06 -16.59 4.34
CA SER A 324 15.84 -15.32 5.05
C SER A 324 14.57 -15.36 5.90
N ILE A 325 13.48 -15.84 5.30
CA ILE A 325 12.19 -15.99 5.97
C ILE A 325 12.32 -16.93 7.17
N ILE A 326 12.97 -18.09 6.99
CA ILE A 326 13.17 -19.06 8.07
C ILE A 326 14.05 -18.48 9.18
N ARG A 327 15.11 -17.72 8.87
CA ARG A 327 15.92 -17.03 9.88
C ARG A 327 15.11 -16.03 10.68
N GLU A 328 14.26 -15.22 10.02
CA GLU A 328 13.40 -14.26 10.71
C GLU A 328 12.38 -14.95 11.62
N VAL A 329 11.73 -16.00 11.14
CA VAL A 329 10.81 -16.81 11.95
C VAL A 329 11.53 -17.40 13.16
N LYS A 330 12.77 -17.92 13.01
CA LYS A 330 13.58 -18.41 14.13
C LYS A 330 13.85 -17.31 15.15
N ARG A 331 14.20 -16.10 14.71
CA ARG A 331 14.40 -14.95 15.61
C ARG A 331 13.11 -14.66 16.38
N ILE A 332 11.96 -14.57 15.69
CA ILE A 332 10.65 -14.33 16.33
C ILE A 332 10.33 -15.42 17.35
N SER A 333 10.47 -16.70 16.98
CA SER A 333 10.10 -17.82 17.87
C SER A 333 11.02 -17.98 19.08
N SER A 334 12.26 -17.47 18.99
CA SER A 334 13.22 -17.45 20.10
C SER A 334 13.02 -16.32 21.11
N LYS A 335 12.19 -15.30 20.81
CA LYS A 335 11.98 -14.15 21.71
C LYS A 335 11.24 -14.60 22.97
N LYS A 336 11.68 -14.10 24.13
CA LYS A 336 10.99 -14.28 25.41
C LYS A 336 9.56 -13.74 25.30
N GLY A 337 8.57 -14.57 25.66
CA GLY A 337 7.15 -14.20 25.58
C GLY A 337 6.50 -14.47 24.23
N PHE A 338 7.18 -15.13 23.28
CA PHE A 338 6.53 -15.65 22.08
C PHE A 338 5.40 -16.62 22.44
N ASN A 339 4.20 -16.37 21.92
CA ASN A 339 2.99 -17.12 22.27
C ASN A 339 2.80 -18.40 21.43
N GLY A 340 3.68 -18.65 20.45
CA GLY A 340 3.58 -19.77 19.51
C GLY A 340 2.84 -19.45 18.22
N TYR A 341 2.39 -18.21 18.00
CA TYR A 341 1.61 -17.82 16.83
C TYR A 341 2.41 -16.91 15.90
N ILE A 342 2.54 -17.35 14.66
CA ILE A 342 2.89 -16.49 13.53
C ILE A 342 1.57 -15.97 12.94
N ASN A 343 1.34 -14.67 13.04
CA ASN A 343 0.05 -14.05 12.76
C ASN A 343 -0.20 -13.86 11.26
N ASP A 344 0.87 -13.74 10.48
CA ASP A 344 0.82 -13.71 9.02
C ASP A 344 2.14 -14.17 8.43
N VAL A 345 2.07 -14.90 7.32
CA VAL A 345 3.19 -15.15 6.42
C VAL A 345 2.71 -14.68 5.06
N GLY A 346 3.12 -13.48 4.64
CA GLY A 346 2.37 -12.81 3.58
C GLY A 346 2.99 -11.53 3.06
N GLY A 347 2.14 -10.59 2.66
CA GLY A 347 2.53 -9.38 1.96
C GLY A 347 1.31 -8.79 1.26
N PRO A 348 1.50 -8.02 0.18
CA PRO A 348 0.37 -7.45 -0.56
C PRO A 348 -0.65 -8.50 -1.04
N THR A 349 -0.17 -9.67 -1.45
CA THR A 349 -0.96 -10.86 -1.74
C THR A 349 -0.09 -12.09 -1.50
N ALA A 350 -0.42 -12.91 -0.51
CA ALA A 350 0.46 -13.96 -0.01
C ALA A 350 0.74 -15.05 -1.04
N ASN A 351 -0.30 -15.50 -1.75
CA ASN A 351 -0.18 -16.60 -2.71
C ASN A 351 0.46 -16.20 -4.07
N MET A 352 1.19 -15.07 -4.10
CA MET A 352 2.08 -14.71 -5.21
C MET A 352 3.54 -15.12 -4.97
N TYR A 353 3.85 -15.66 -3.79
CA TYR A 353 5.21 -16.05 -3.43
C TYR A 353 5.79 -17.09 -4.38
N GLY A 354 6.98 -16.81 -4.89
CA GLY A 354 7.70 -17.68 -5.81
C GLY A 354 7.21 -17.66 -7.26
N ILE A 355 6.21 -16.82 -7.60
CA ILE A 355 5.60 -16.76 -8.93
C ILE A 355 6.01 -15.47 -9.64
N GLU A 356 6.74 -15.58 -10.76
CA GLU A 356 7.02 -14.45 -11.62
C GLU A 356 7.18 -14.84 -13.10
N CYS A 357 6.80 -13.94 -14.00
CA CYS A 357 6.89 -14.07 -15.45
C CYS A 357 8.34 -13.80 -15.93
N PRO A 358 9.02 -14.78 -16.55
CA PRO A 358 10.39 -14.61 -17.06
C PRO A 358 10.53 -13.50 -18.09
N LYS A 359 9.50 -13.27 -18.92
CA LYS A 359 9.46 -12.17 -19.89
C LYS A 359 9.48 -10.81 -19.20
N LYS A 360 8.71 -10.66 -18.11
CA LYS A 360 8.60 -9.39 -17.39
C LYS A 360 9.92 -9.00 -16.73
N LEU A 361 10.66 -9.97 -16.18
CA LEU A 361 11.98 -9.74 -15.59
C LEU A 361 13.01 -9.23 -16.60
N ARG A 362 12.89 -9.59 -17.88
CA ARG A 362 13.83 -9.16 -18.93
C ARG A 362 13.42 -7.88 -19.65
N SER A 363 12.11 -7.70 -19.89
CA SER A 363 11.61 -6.66 -20.80
C SER A 363 10.64 -5.68 -20.15
N GLY A 364 10.43 -5.76 -18.84
CA GLY A 364 9.44 -4.96 -18.13
C GLY A 364 8.01 -5.46 -18.27
N ALA A 365 7.10 -4.85 -17.52
CA ALA A 365 5.69 -5.22 -17.54
C ALA A 365 5.02 -4.87 -18.88
N CYS A 366 4.20 -5.79 -19.40
CA CYS A 366 3.44 -5.56 -20.63
C CYS A 366 2.57 -4.30 -20.52
N GLN A 367 2.71 -3.37 -21.48
CA GLN A 367 1.96 -2.09 -21.46
C GLN A 367 0.45 -2.28 -21.67
N ASN A 368 0.05 -3.17 -22.58
CA ASN A 368 -1.35 -3.33 -23.01
C ASN A 368 -2.01 -4.62 -22.47
N LYS A 369 -1.36 -5.31 -21.53
CA LYS A 369 -1.87 -6.58 -20.98
C LYS A 369 -1.72 -6.61 -19.47
N ARG A 370 -2.78 -7.04 -18.79
CA ARG A 370 -2.76 -7.32 -17.34
C ARG A 370 -2.51 -8.80 -17.10
N CYS A 371 -1.86 -9.12 -15.99
CA CYS A 371 -1.44 -10.48 -15.72
C CYS A 371 -2.60 -11.39 -15.28
N LEU A 372 -3.58 -10.84 -14.54
CA LEU A 372 -4.70 -11.63 -14.00
C LEU A 372 -6.09 -11.25 -14.56
N TYR A 373 -6.17 -10.25 -15.45
CA TYR A 373 -7.43 -9.74 -15.98
C TYR A 373 -7.37 -9.58 -17.51
N PRO A 374 -8.43 -9.96 -18.26
CA PRO A 374 -9.71 -10.53 -17.80
C PRO A 374 -9.61 -11.99 -17.31
N SER A 375 -8.52 -12.66 -17.63
CA SER A 375 -8.16 -13.98 -17.11
C SER A 375 -6.65 -14.06 -16.87
N PRO A 376 -6.19 -15.01 -16.04
CA PRO A 376 -4.77 -15.25 -15.84
C PRO A 376 -4.01 -15.47 -17.15
N CYS A 377 -2.89 -14.76 -17.29
CA CYS A 377 -2.03 -14.80 -18.47
C CYS A 377 -1.30 -16.15 -18.55
N LYS A 378 -1.35 -16.80 -19.73
CA LYS A 378 -0.68 -18.07 -19.99
C LYS A 378 0.85 -18.04 -19.79
N GLU A 379 1.46 -16.88 -19.98
CA GLU A 379 2.90 -16.67 -19.77
C GLU A 379 3.30 -16.44 -18.30
N LEU A 380 2.33 -16.38 -17.37
CA LEU A 380 2.60 -16.31 -15.95
C LEU A 380 2.54 -17.75 -15.39
N PRO A 381 3.68 -18.34 -14.99
CA PRO A 381 3.71 -19.71 -14.49
C PRO A 381 3.15 -19.76 -13.06
N ILE A 382 1.83 -19.82 -12.94
CA ILE A 382 1.16 -19.91 -11.63
C ILE A 382 1.41 -21.31 -11.07
N ASP A 383 2.13 -21.36 -9.95
CA ASP A 383 2.50 -22.57 -9.23
C ASP A 383 2.62 -22.23 -7.73
N HIS A 384 1.74 -22.81 -6.91
CA HIS A 384 1.69 -22.56 -5.47
C HIS A 384 2.60 -23.48 -4.62
N SER A 385 3.27 -24.47 -5.23
CA SER A 385 4.06 -25.48 -4.51
C SER A 385 5.14 -24.86 -3.62
N ARG A 386 5.83 -23.82 -4.09
CA ARG A 386 6.87 -23.12 -3.32
C ARG A 386 6.33 -22.46 -2.05
N TYR A 387 5.13 -21.91 -2.11
CA TYR A 387 4.52 -21.27 -0.96
C TYR A 387 4.01 -22.30 0.05
N GLU A 388 3.42 -23.40 -0.44
CA GLU A 388 3.03 -24.54 0.39
C GLU A 388 4.23 -25.10 1.18
N VAL A 389 5.34 -25.37 0.50
CA VAL A 389 6.58 -25.88 1.12
C VAL A 389 7.11 -24.93 2.19
N LEU A 390 7.11 -23.61 1.92
CA LEU A 390 7.54 -22.62 2.91
C LEU A 390 6.64 -22.65 4.15
N LEU A 391 5.32 -22.66 3.97
CA LEU A 391 4.36 -22.69 5.08
C LEU A 391 4.52 -23.95 5.93
N ASP A 392 4.70 -25.12 5.31
CA ASP A 392 4.91 -26.37 6.02
C ASP A 392 6.24 -26.37 6.81
N LYS A 393 7.32 -25.83 6.22
CA LYS A 393 8.61 -25.66 6.91
C LYS A 393 8.46 -24.78 8.15
N ILE A 394 7.81 -23.62 8.02
CA ILE A 394 7.55 -22.71 9.16
C ILE A 394 6.72 -23.44 10.22
N ARG A 395 5.64 -24.10 9.83
CA ARG A 395 4.73 -24.80 10.75
C ARG A 395 5.44 -25.85 11.59
N LYS A 396 6.40 -26.59 11.01
CA LYS A 396 7.15 -27.66 11.68
C LYS A 396 8.28 -27.16 12.58
N MET A 397 8.52 -25.85 12.65
CA MET A 397 9.61 -25.31 13.47
C MET A 397 9.33 -25.40 14.98
N PRO A 398 10.37 -25.61 15.81
CA PRO A 398 10.22 -25.61 17.26
C PRO A 398 9.61 -24.32 17.80
N GLY A 399 8.68 -24.46 18.75
CA GLY A 399 8.00 -23.34 19.40
C GLY A 399 6.81 -22.77 18.62
N ILE A 400 6.60 -23.17 17.37
CA ILE A 400 5.45 -22.72 16.56
C ILE A 400 4.26 -23.66 16.77
N LYS A 401 3.14 -23.07 17.20
CA LYS A 401 1.85 -23.74 17.41
C LYS A 401 0.91 -23.54 16.22
N LYS A 402 0.94 -22.36 15.61
CA LYS A 402 0.07 -22.00 14.49
C LYS A 402 0.73 -20.96 13.59
N VAL A 403 0.54 -21.14 12.30
CA VAL A 403 0.89 -20.17 11.25
C VAL A 403 -0.42 -19.77 10.58
N SER A 404 -0.74 -18.48 10.60
CA SER A 404 -1.93 -17.94 9.93
C SER A 404 -1.53 -17.18 8.67
N ILE A 405 -2.51 -17.00 7.77
CA ILE A 405 -2.37 -16.11 6.62
C ILE A 405 -3.48 -15.07 6.74
N ALA A 406 -3.10 -13.87 7.21
CA ALA A 406 -3.97 -12.72 7.31
C ALA A 406 -3.93 -11.86 6.04
N SER A 407 -2.85 -11.98 5.27
CA SER A 407 -2.66 -11.33 3.97
C SER A 407 -3.64 -11.82 2.90
N GLY A 408 -3.87 -10.97 1.88
CA GLY A 408 -4.82 -11.29 0.82
C GLY A 408 -4.44 -12.54 0.02
N ILE A 409 -5.44 -13.36 -0.32
CA ILE A 409 -5.31 -14.53 -1.21
C ILE A 409 -6.15 -14.30 -2.47
N ARG A 410 -5.52 -14.52 -3.63
CA ARG A 410 -6.17 -14.46 -4.94
C ARG A 410 -6.72 -15.83 -5.31
N TYR A 411 -8.01 -16.03 -5.04
CA TYR A 411 -8.74 -17.26 -5.35
C TYR A 411 -8.68 -17.64 -6.84
N ASP A 412 -8.63 -16.65 -7.73
CA ASP A 412 -8.53 -16.88 -9.18
C ASP A 412 -7.19 -17.47 -9.59
N MET A 413 -6.11 -17.21 -8.84
CA MET A 413 -4.84 -17.89 -9.07
C MET A 413 -4.91 -19.35 -8.62
N ILE A 414 -5.54 -19.63 -7.47
CA ILE A 414 -5.70 -21.01 -6.98
C ILE A 414 -6.49 -21.84 -7.99
N VAL A 415 -7.58 -21.28 -8.54
CA VAL A 415 -8.36 -21.95 -9.59
C VAL A 415 -7.57 -22.10 -10.90
N ALA A 416 -6.66 -21.17 -11.20
CA ALA A 416 -5.83 -21.21 -12.40
C ALA A 416 -4.69 -22.22 -12.32
N ASP A 417 -4.16 -22.47 -11.13
CA ASP A 417 -3.16 -23.50 -10.88
C ASP A 417 -3.78 -24.89 -11.04
N LYS A 418 -3.47 -25.53 -12.17
CA LYS A 418 -4.03 -26.84 -12.53
C LYS A 418 -3.27 -28.01 -11.92
N VAL A 419 -2.08 -27.76 -11.38
CA VAL A 419 -1.20 -28.81 -10.87
C VAL A 419 -1.24 -28.85 -9.35
N HIS A 420 -1.09 -27.68 -8.70
CA HIS A 420 -0.94 -27.57 -7.24
C HIS A 420 -2.05 -26.78 -6.56
N GLY A 421 -3.03 -26.26 -7.31
CA GLY A 421 -4.08 -25.39 -6.75
C GLY A 421 -4.95 -26.09 -5.69
N ASP A 422 -5.38 -27.33 -5.93
CA ASP A 422 -6.23 -28.08 -5.00
C ASP A 422 -5.45 -28.58 -3.78
N ASP A 423 -4.18 -28.98 -3.97
CA ASP A 423 -3.30 -29.41 -2.87
C ASP A 423 -2.95 -28.24 -1.96
N PHE A 424 -2.61 -27.08 -2.55
CA PHE A 424 -2.39 -25.86 -1.81
C PHE A 424 -3.65 -25.44 -1.03
N LEU A 425 -4.83 -25.46 -1.65
CA LEU A 425 -6.08 -25.13 -0.97
C LEU A 425 -6.37 -26.10 0.19
N ARG A 426 -6.11 -27.39 0.01
CA ARG A 426 -6.22 -28.40 1.07
C ARG A 426 -5.27 -28.09 2.22
N HIS A 427 -4.01 -27.80 1.93
CA HIS A 427 -3.00 -27.42 2.93
C HIS A 427 -3.43 -26.17 3.73
N LEU A 428 -4.01 -25.16 3.06
CA LEU A 428 -4.56 -23.98 3.74
C LEU A 428 -5.70 -24.34 4.70
N CYS A 429 -6.68 -25.12 4.25
CA CYS A 429 -7.82 -25.54 5.08
C CYS A 429 -7.36 -26.40 6.26
N GLU A 430 -6.39 -27.27 6.03
CA GLU A 430 -5.87 -28.17 7.04
C GLU A 430 -5.08 -27.44 8.14
N HIS A 431 -4.29 -26.42 7.79
CA HIS A 431 -3.29 -25.89 8.72
C HIS A 431 -3.35 -24.39 9.00
N HIS A 432 -3.86 -23.57 8.07
CA HIS A 432 -3.65 -22.10 8.14
C HIS A 432 -4.92 -21.28 8.35
N ILE A 433 -6.09 -21.91 8.24
CA ILE A 433 -7.39 -21.27 8.49
C ILE A 433 -7.84 -21.60 9.93
N SER A 434 -8.33 -20.58 10.65
CA SER A 434 -8.88 -20.69 12.01
C SER A 434 -10.36 -20.29 11.99
N GLY A 435 -11.18 -21.11 11.35
CA GLY A 435 -12.63 -20.89 11.18
C GLY A 435 -12.99 -20.13 9.91
N GLN A 436 -12.38 -18.97 9.65
CA GLN A 436 -12.72 -18.13 8.49
C GLN A 436 -11.56 -17.93 7.53
N MET A 437 -11.82 -18.07 6.23
CA MET A 437 -10.93 -17.59 5.18
C MET A 437 -11.53 -16.36 4.50
N LYS A 438 -10.78 -15.26 4.53
CA LYS A 438 -11.22 -14.00 3.92
C LYS A 438 -10.74 -13.92 2.48
N ILE A 439 -11.65 -13.69 1.55
CA ILE A 439 -11.35 -13.47 0.14
C ILE A 439 -12.00 -12.20 -0.37
N ALA A 440 -11.40 -11.61 -1.40
CA ALA A 440 -11.82 -10.31 -1.94
C ALA A 440 -12.32 -10.44 -3.39
N PRO A 441 -13.57 -10.89 -3.61
CA PRO A 441 -14.20 -10.77 -4.93
C PRO A 441 -14.58 -9.32 -5.26
N GLU A 442 -14.83 -8.49 -4.23
CA GLU A 442 -15.23 -7.08 -4.27
C GLU A 442 -16.60 -6.80 -4.89
N HIS A 443 -17.01 -7.57 -5.91
CA HIS A 443 -18.33 -7.53 -6.51
C HIS A 443 -18.64 -8.86 -7.20
N VAL A 444 -19.85 -9.00 -7.78
CA VAL A 444 -20.26 -10.20 -8.54
C VAL A 444 -20.82 -9.90 -9.93
N CYS A 445 -21.33 -8.69 -10.16
CA CYS A 445 -21.77 -8.25 -11.49
C CYS A 445 -20.59 -8.00 -12.43
N ASP A 446 -20.61 -8.64 -13.60
CA ASP A 446 -19.51 -8.63 -14.56
C ASP A 446 -19.21 -7.23 -15.11
N ASP A 447 -20.23 -6.37 -15.28
CA ASP A 447 -20.05 -4.98 -15.71
C ASP A 447 -19.25 -4.15 -14.69
N VAL A 448 -19.53 -4.32 -13.39
CA VAL A 448 -18.80 -3.62 -12.31
C VAL A 448 -17.41 -4.20 -12.16
N LEU A 449 -17.28 -5.54 -12.21
CA LEU A 449 -16.00 -6.24 -12.13
C LEU A 449 -15.06 -5.86 -13.28
N ARG A 450 -15.59 -5.58 -14.48
CA ARG A 450 -14.82 -5.02 -15.60
C ARG A 450 -14.22 -3.66 -15.26
N TYR A 451 -15.00 -2.76 -14.65
CA TYR A 451 -14.48 -1.46 -14.19
C TYR A 451 -13.51 -1.60 -13.01
N MET A 452 -13.65 -2.63 -12.18
CA MET A 452 -12.70 -2.93 -11.10
C MET A 452 -11.41 -3.60 -11.59
N GLY A 453 -11.40 -4.22 -12.78
CA GLY A 453 -10.30 -5.06 -13.25
C GLY A 453 -10.20 -6.39 -12.46
N LYS A 454 -11.34 -7.00 -12.14
CA LYS A 454 -11.48 -8.23 -11.35
C LYS A 454 -12.14 -9.34 -12.18
N PRO A 455 -11.81 -10.62 -11.91
CA PRO A 455 -12.42 -11.74 -12.63
C PRO A 455 -13.93 -11.87 -12.33
N GLY A 456 -14.67 -12.44 -13.28
CA GLY A 456 -16.11 -12.67 -13.18
C GLY A 456 -16.53 -13.69 -12.11
N ARG A 457 -17.83 -13.71 -11.78
CA ARG A 457 -18.42 -14.49 -10.68
C ARG A 457 -18.20 -16.00 -10.76
N ASN A 458 -18.05 -16.55 -11.96
CA ASN A 458 -17.91 -18.01 -12.15
C ASN A 458 -16.64 -18.56 -11.52
N ILE A 459 -15.55 -17.77 -11.49
CA ILE A 459 -14.30 -18.16 -10.83
C ILE A 459 -14.49 -18.21 -9.31
N LEU A 460 -15.31 -17.32 -8.75
CA LEU A 460 -15.65 -17.33 -7.33
C LEU A 460 -16.45 -18.58 -6.96
N LEU A 461 -17.45 -18.96 -7.79
CA LEU A 461 -18.24 -20.17 -7.57
C LEU A 461 -17.39 -21.43 -7.68
N GLU A 462 -16.48 -21.48 -8.65
CA GLU A 462 -15.53 -22.58 -8.79
C GLU A 462 -14.64 -22.72 -7.56
N PHE A 463 -14.07 -21.61 -7.07
CA PHE A 463 -13.28 -21.61 -5.85
C PHE A 463 -14.09 -22.06 -4.65
N LYS A 464 -15.31 -21.54 -4.47
CA LYS A 464 -16.21 -21.94 -3.38
C LYS A 464 -16.47 -23.45 -3.41
N ARG A 465 -16.80 -24.02 -4.57
CA ARG A 465 -17.03 -25.46 -4.71
C ARG A 465 -15.83 -26.30 -4.28
N ARG A 466 -14.61 -25.88 -4.66
CA ARG A 466 -13.38 -26.56 -4.25
C ARG A 466 -13.16 -26.44 -2.74
N PHE A 467 -13.36 -25.25 -2.18
CA PHE A 467 -13.23 -24.99 -0.74
C PHE A 467 -14.22 -25.82 0.08
N ASP A 468 -15.50 -25.84 -0.30
CA ASP A 468 -16.54 -26.60 0.40
C ASP A 468 -16.21 -28.11 0.35
N ARG A 469 -15.91 -28.65 -0.85
CA ARG A 469 -15.53 -30.06 -1.04
C ARG A 469 -14.35 -30.46 -0.15
N ILE A 470 -13.31 -29.64 -0.10
CA ILE A 470 -12.12 -29.91 0.71
C ILE A 470 -12.44 -29.82 2.21
N ASN A 471 -13.31 -28.91 2.64
CA ASN A 471 -13.73 -28.83 4.04
C ASN A 471 -14.56 -30.05 4.45
N ASP A 472 -15.46 -30.52 3.58
CA ASP A 472 -16.23 -31.74 3.80
C ASP A 472 -15.30 -32.96 3.90
N GLU A 473 -14.30 -33.07 3.01
CA GLU A 473 -13.27 -34.12 3.05
C GLU A 473 -12.44 -34.11 4.33
N LEU A 474 -12.12 -32.92 4.87
CA LEU A 474 -11.34 -32.74 6.09
C LEU A 474 -12.19 -32.78 7.37
N GLY A 475 -13.51 -32.83 7.26
CA GLY A 475 -14.43 -32.77 8.39
C GLY A 475 -14.33 -31.46 9.18
N LYS A 476 -14.13 -30.33 8.49
CA LYS A 476 -13.95 -29.01 9.12
C LYS A 476 -15.10 -28.06 8.84
N ASP A 477 -15.56 -27.39 9.89
CA ASP A 477 -16.56 -26.33 9.81
C ASP A 477 -15.91 -24.96 9.56
N GLN A 478 -15.30 -24.77 8.39
CA GLN A 478 -14.74 -23.47 7.99
C GLN A 478 -15.64 -22.78 6.96
N PHE A 479 -15.57 -21.45 6.93
CA PHE A 479 -16.38 -20.66 6.01
C PHE A 479 -15.63 -19.50 5.37
N LEU A 480 -16.13 -19.09 4.20
CA LEU A 480 -15.61 -17.96 3.46
C LEU A 480 -16.28 -16.67 3.92
N THR A 481 -15.46 -15.65 4.17
CA THR A 481 -15.89 -14.27 4.36
C THR A 481 -15.44 -13.43 3.18
N TYR A 482 -16.28 -12.52 2.71
CA TYR A 482 -16.08 -11.80 1.46
C TYR A 482 -15.89 -10.30 1.70
N TYR A 483 -14.80 -9.74 1.21
CA TYR A 483 -14.67 -8.29 1.06
C TYR A 483 -15.46 -7.85 -0.16
N LEU A 484 -16.46 -7.00 0.09
CA LEU A 484 -17.38 -6.47 -0.90
C LEU A 484 -17.36 -4.94 -0.89
N ILE A 485 -17.43 -4.35 -2.08
CA ILE A 485 -17.42 -2.90 -2.29
C ILE A 485 -18.76 -2.46 -2.89
N ALA A 486 -19.40 -1.50 -2.23
CA ALA A 486 -20.56 -0.78 -2.73
C ALA A 486 -20.17 0.55 -3.39
N ALA A 487 -21.02 1.04 -4.29
CA ALA A 487 -20.89 2.36 -4.91
C ALA A 487 -19.56 2.63 -5.66
N HIS A 488 -18.95 1.60 -6.22
CA HIS A 488 -17.86 1.75 -7.19
C HIS A 488 -18.36 2.44 -8.47
N PRO A 489 -17.53 3.21 -9.21
CA PRO A 489 -17.91 3.81 -10.49
C PRO A 489 -18.41 2.78 -11.52
N GLY A 490 -19.60 3.02 -12.07
CA GLY A 490 -20.35 2.07 -12.90
C GLY A 490 -21.30 1.17 -12.10
N CYS A 491 -21.33 1.28 -10.77
CA CYS A 491 -22.29 0.58 -9.92
C CYS A 491 -23.63 1.33 -9.79
N HIS A 492 -24.72 0.57 -9.82
CA HIS A 492 -26.10 1.05 -9.73
C HIS A 492 -26.85 0.23 -8.67
N GLU A 493 -28.01 0.72 -8.21
CA GLU A 493 -28.84 -0.01 -7.23
C GLU A 493 -29.17 -1.44 -7.70
N ARG A 494 -29.52 -1.63 -8.97
CA ARG A 494 -29.74 -2.97 -9.58
C ARG A 494 -28.55 -3.94 -9.41
N HIS A 495 -27.31 -3.42 -9.43
CA HIS A 495 -26.12 -4.24 -9.26
C HIS A 495 -25.95 -4.65 -7.78
N MET A 496 -26.36 -3.78 -6.85
CA MET A 496 -26.38 -4.10 -5.42
C MET A 496 -27.47 -5.10 -5.07
N GLU A 497 -28.64 -5.02 -5.74
CA GLU A 497 -29.72 -6.02 -5.63
C GLU A 497 -29.26 -7.39 -6.15
N GLU A 498 -28.58 -7.41 -7.31
CA GLU A 498 -27.97 -8.62 -7.86
C GLU A 498 -26.89 -9.19 -6.92
N LEU A 499 -26.03 -8.32 -6.35
CA LEU A 499 -25.04 -8.73 -5.35
C LEU A 499 -25.69 -9.34 -4.10
N SER A 500 -26.74 -8.69 -3.57
CA SER A 500 -27.51 -9.19 -2.42
C SER A 500 -28.13 -10.56 -2.72
N SER A 501 -28.80 -10.68 -3.87
CA SER A 501 -29.40 -11.93 -4.35
C SER A 501 -28.34 -13.02 -4.52
N PHE A 502 -27.18 -12.68 -5.08
CA PHE A 502 -26.10 -13.63 -5.29
C PHE A 502 -25.50 -14.14 -3.98
N CYS A 503 -25.27 -13.26 -3.01
CA CYS A 503 -24.75 -13.63 -1.69
C CYS A 503 -25.69 -14.62 -0.99
N ARG A 504 -27.00 -14.35 -1.03
CA ARG A 504 -28.03 -15.22 -0.46
C ARG A 504 -28.15 -16.56 -1.19
N ASN A 505 -28.25 -16.51 -2.52
CA ASN A 505 -28.65 -17.68 -3.30
C ASN A 505 -27.48 -18.62 -3.59
N TYR A 506 -26.27 -18.10 -3.78
CA TYR A 506 -25.10 -18.88 -4.20
C TYR A 506 -23.99 -18.93 -3.15
N LEU A 507 -23.67 -17.80 -2.50
CA LEU A 507 -22.62 -17.80 -1.47
C LEU A 507 -23.13 -18.31 -0.12
N LYS A 508 -24.45 -18.36 0.08
CA LYS A 508 -25.13 -18.77 1.31
C LYS A 508 -24.63 -18.01 2.54
N THR A 509 -24.41 -16.71 2.38
CA THR A 509 -23.88 -15.84 3.43
C THR A 509 -24.65 -14.52 3.52
N ASN A 510 -24.67 -13.94 4.72
CA ASN A 510 -25.03 -12.56 4.94
C ASN A 510 -23.77 -11.74 5.03
N PRO A 511 -23.50 -10.84 4.07
CA PRO A 511 -22.39 -9.93 4.19
C PRO A 511 -22.60 -9.02 5.40
N GLU A 512 -21.77 -9.16 6.43
CA GLU A 512 -21.78 -8.25 7.58
C GLU A 512 -20.94 -6.98 7.31
N GLN A 513 -20.00 -7.07 6.37
CA GLN A 513 -19.06 -6.01 6.04
C GLN A 513 -19.10 -5.70 4.55
N VAL A 514 -19.67 -4.54 4.21
CA VAL A 514 -19.63 -3.95 2.87
C VAL A 514 -18.99 -2.58 2.98
N GLN A 515 -17.93 -2.35 2.21
CA GLN A 515 -17.21 -1.08 2.20
C GLN A 515 -17.73 -0.18 1.09
N ILE A 516 -17.97 1.09 1.39
CA ILE A 516 -18.25 2.08 0.34
C ILE A 516 -16.94 2.43 -0.34
N PHE A 517 -16.95 2.44 -1.68
CA PHE A 517 -15.78 2.85 -2.46
C PHE A 517 -15.31 4.26 -2.04
N THR A 518 -14.03 4.35 -1.70
CA THR A 518 -13.35 5.61 -1.36
C THR A 518 -12.44 5.98 -2.52
N PRO A 519 -12.66 7.12 -3.20
CA PRO A 519 -11.79 7.56 -4.29
C PRO A 519 -10.43 8.01 -3.74
N THR A 520 -9.45 7.11 -3.72
CA THR A 520 -8.07 7.43 -3.32
C THR A 520 -7.30 8.02 -4.52
N PRO A 521 -6.39 9.00 -4.30
CA PRO A 521 -5.67 9.64 -5.40
C PRO A 521 -4.92 8.65 -6.29
N SER A 522 -4.77 9.02 -7.57
CA SER A 522 -3.97 8.29 -8.56
C SER A 522 -4.37 6.82 -8.83
N THR A 523 -5.63 6.45 -8.60
CA THR A 523 -6.20 5.17 -9.04
C THR A 523 -7.12 5.32 -10.26
N ILE A 524 -7.22 4.27 -11.08
CA ILE A 524 -8.10 4.27 -12.26
C ILE A 524 -9.56 4.45 -11.85
N SER A 525 -9.98 3.86 -10.74
CA SER A 525 -11.34 4.01 -10.23
C SER A 525 -11.62 5.44 -9.80
N THR A 526 -10.65 6.14 -9.22
CA THR A 526 -10.80 7.57 -8.89
C THR A 526 -10.88 8.45 -10.14
N LEU A 527 -10.10 8.16 -11.18
CA LEU A 527 -10.24 8.82 -12.48
C LEU A 527 -11.66 8.65 -13.02
N MET A 528 -12.16 7.41 -13.02
CA MET A 528 -13.52 7.07 -13.46
C MET A 528 -14.59 7.77 -12.62
N TYR A 529 -14.40 7.84 -11.30
CA TYR A 529 -15.30 8.50 -10.36
C TYR A 529 -15.45 9.99 -10.64
N HIS A 530 -14.33 10.68 -10.85
CA HIS A 530 -14.30 12.13 -11.11
C HIS A 530 -14.83 12.47 -12.50
N THR A 531 -14.29 11.81 -13.53
CA THR A 531 -14.57 12.16 -14.93
C THR A 531 -15.92 11.63 -15.42
N ARG A 532 -16.48 10.62 -14.74
CA ARG A 532 -17.66 9.86 -15.17
C ARG A 532 -17.47 9.20 -16.55
N ARG A 533 -16.22 8.87 -16.89
CA ARG A 533 -15.82 8.18 -18.12
C ARG A 533 -15.17 6.85 -17.75
N ASN A 534 -15.33 5.82 -18.59
CA ASN A 534 -14.58 4.58 -18.41
C ASN A 534 -13.08 4.76 -18.69
N TRP A 535 -12.27 3.77 -18.33
CA TRP A 535 -10.82 3.77 -18.56
C TRP A 535 -10.45 4.00 -20.04
N GLU A 536 -11.19 3.42 -20.98
CA GLU A 536 -10.94 3.58 -22.42
C GLU A 536 -11.25 5.00 -22.91
N ASN A 537 -12.01 5.79 -22.13
CA ASN A 537 -12.55 7.11 -22.50
C ASN A 537 -13.48 7.06 -23.71
N THR A 538 -14.27 6.00 -23.82
CA THR A 538 -15.20 5.78 -24.94
C THR A 538 -16.66 5.94 -24.52
N ASN A 539 -16.97 5.73 -23.25
CA ASN A 539 -18.33 5.71 -22.73
C ASN A 539 -18.44 6.49 -21.42
N ASN A 540 -19.59 7.11 -21.22
CA ASN A 540 -19.96 7.68 -19.93
C ASN A 540 -20.40 6.57 -18.97
N ILE A 541 -20.09 6.72 -17.69
CA ILE A 541 -20.48 5.81 -16.62
C ILE A 541 -21.09 6.59 -15.46
N LYS A 542 -22.00 5.97 -14.71
CA LYS A 542 -22.53 6.58 -13.48
C LYS A 542 -21.48 6.47 -12.37
N ALA A 543 -21.20 7.57 -11.69
CA ALA A 543 -20.48 7.56 -10.42
C ALA A 543 -21.38 8.22 -9.37
N GLU A 544 -21.64 7.55 -8.25
CA GLU A 544 -22.47 8.09 -7.19
C GLU A 544 -21.65 9.03 -6.31
N HIS A 545 -22.03 10.30 -6.22
CA HIS A 545 -21.33 11.31 -5.41
C HIS A 545 -22.08 11.64 -4.12
N SER A 546 -23.39 11.37 -4.05
CA SER A 546 -24.16 11.60 -2.83
C SER A 546 -23.82 10.56 -1.78
N MET A 547 -23.36 11.00 -0.60
CA MET A 547 -23.06 10.11 0.53
C MET A 547 -24.28 9.31 0.97
N GLN A 548 -25.47 9.92 0.92
CA GLN A 548 -26.74 9.26 1.23
C GLN A 548 -27.01 8.12 0.24
N MET A 549 -26.78 8.35 -1.05
CA MET A 549 -27.01 7.34 -2.08
C MET A 549 -25.95 6.23 -2.06
N LYS A 550 -24.69 6.55 -1.72
CA LYS A 550 -23.66 5.53 -1.44
C LYS A 550 -24.07 4.64 -0.27
N GLN A 551 -24.58 5.25 0.81
CA GLN A 551 -25.08 4.51 1.96
C GLN A 551 -26.29 3.64 1.60
N LYS A 552 -27.24 4.18 0.83
CA LYS A 552 -28.38 3.42 0.30
C LYS A 552 -27.93 2.18 -0.49
N GLN A 553 -26.94 2.33 -1.37
CA GLN A 553 -26.38 1.19 -2.10
C GLN A 553 -25.76 0.13 -1.19
N LYS A 554 -25.03 0.54 -0.16
CA LYS A 554 -24.50 -0.38 0.87
C LYS A 554 -25.63 -1.09 1.61
N ASP A 555 -26.67 -0.37 1.99
CA ASP A 555 -27.79 -0.87 2.78
C ASP A 555 -28.63 -1.91 2.03
N ILE A 556 -28.69 -1.86 0.70
CA ILE A 556 -29.35 -2.90 -0.13
C ILE A 556 -28.78 -4.30 0.17
N VAL A 557 -27.47 -4.40 0.40
CA VAL A 557 -26.81 -5.67 0.69
C VAL A 557 -26.96 -6.05 2.17
N LEU A 558 -26.80 -5.08 3.08
CA LEU A 558 -26.83 -5.34 4.52
C LEU A 558 -28.24 -5.60 5.08
N ASN A 559 -29.26 -4.90 4.58
CA ASN A 559 -30.61 -4.92 5.14
C ASN A 559 -31.56 -5.87 4.41
N SER A 560 -31.05 -6.73 3.52
CA SER A 560 -31.86 -7.71 2.80
C SER A 560 -32.38 -8.77 3.80
N PRO A 561 -33.69 -8.82 4.10
CA PRO A 561 -34.20 -9.74 5.11
C PRO A 561 -34.03 -11.18 4.65
N HIS A 562 -33.39 -12.01 5.47
CA HIS A 562 -33.56 -13.45 5.35
C HIS A 562 -34.94 -13.82 5.91
N GLN A 563 -35.73 -14.54 5.12
CA GLN A 563 -36.63 -15.50 5.73
C GLN A 563 -35.74 -16.47 6.51
N ARG A 564 -35.78 -16.40 7.84
CA ARG A 564 -35.31 -17.47 8.71
C ARG A 564 -35.98 -18.76 8.20
N ARG A 565 -35.19 -19.70 7.69
CA ARG A 565 -35.62 -21.08 7.50
C ARG A 565 -34.83 -21.94 8.45
#